data_AF-A0A9Q1C2V7-F1
#
_entry.id   AF-A0A9Q1C2V7-F1
#
_cell.length_a   1.000
_cell.length_b   1.000
_cell.length_c   1.000
_cell.angle_alpha   90.00
_cell.angle_beta   90.00
_cell.angle_gamma   90.00
#
_symmetry.space_group_name_H-M   'P 1'
#
loop_
_entity.id
_entity.type
_entity.pdbx_description
1 polymer ?
#
loop_
_entity_poly.entity_id
_entity_poly.type
_entity_poly.pdbx_seq_one_letter_code
_entity_poly.pdbx_strand_id
1 'polypeptide(L)'
;MKPYCRGGLDNEMMVANFRIFRGRRVIENGFGILANRFRHFMGTLEQGPEVVRLLVETGVLLHNLLRIRFPAIGNAEVDREDEDPQHHPWCLAPSTQQR
;
A
#
# COMPACT_ATOMS: atom_id res chain seq x y z
N MET A 1 -9.88 4.59 8.91
CA MET A 1 -10.17 6.04 8.79
C MET A 1 -10.78 6.34 7.42
N LYS A 2 -11.80 7.19 7.37
CA LYS A 2 -12.45 7.62 6.12
C LYS A 2 -11.78 8.92 5.66
N PRO A 3 -11.30 9.02 4.41
CA PRO A 3 -10.73 10.27 3.89
C PRO A 3 -11.81 11.35 3.79
N TYR A 4 -11.39 12.61 3.91
CA TYR A 4 -12.24 13.79 3.72
C TYR A 4 -12.76 13.84 2.27
N CYS A 5 -14.02 14.25 2.10
CA CYS A 5 -14.65 14.43 0.80
C CYS A 5 -13.90 15.48 -0.03
N ARG A 6 -13.86 15.30 -1.35
CA ARG A 6 -12.95 16.05 -2.24
C ARG A 6 -13.28 17.54 -2.43
N GLY A 7 -14.40 18.04 -1.89
CA GLY A 7 -14.86 19.42 -2.06
C GLY A 7 -14.48 20.32 -0.87
N GLY A 8 -13.91 21.49 -1.15
CA GLY A 8 -13.59 22.51 -0.13
C GLY A 8 -12.55 22.06 0.88
N LEU A 9 -11.51 21.36 0.43
CA LEU A 9 -10.45 20.84 1.31
C LEU A 9 -9.46 21.94 1.70
N ASP A 10 -9.36 22.22 2.99
CA ASP A 10 -8.26 23.01 3.55
C ASP A 10 -6.93 22.24 3.46
N ASN A 11 -5.81 22.98 3.53
CA ASN A 11 -4.46 22.41 3.45
C ASN A 11 -4.23 21.26 4.43
N GLU A 12 -4.71 21.37 5.66
CA GLU A 12 -4.56 20.31 6.67
C GLU A 12 -5.34 19.03 6.29
N MET A 13 -6.53 19.19 5.70
CA MET A 13 -7.34 18.07 5.23
C MET A 13 -6.70 17.37 4.03
N MET A 14 -6.06 18.13 3.14
CA MET A 14 -5.28 17.56 2.03
C MET A 14 -4.08 16.75 2.54
N VAL A 15 -3.33 17.27 3.51
CA VAL A 15 -2.21 16.55 4.14
C VAL A 15 -2.70 15.28 4.85
N ALA A 16 -3.81 15.36 5.57
CA ALA A 16 -4.41 14.20 6.23
C ALA A 16 -4.83 13.12 5.21
N ASN A 17 -5.52 13.53 4.13
CA ASN A 17 -5.90 12.63 3.04
C ASN A 17 -4.69 11.98 2.36
N PHE A 18 -3.64 12.75 2.08
CA PHE A 18 -2.40 12.23 1.51
C PHE A 18 -1.79 11.13 2.39
N ARG A 19 -1.70 11.36 3.71
CA ARG A 19 -1.19 10.35 4.65
C ARG A 19 -2.06 9.09 4.66
N ILE A 20 -3.38 9.24 4.64
CA ILE A 20 -4.33 8.11 4.58
C ILE A 20 -4.14 7.31 3.28
N PHE A 21 -4.09 7.98 2.12
CA PHE A 21 -3.91 7.31 0.84
C PHE A 21 -2.55 6.61 0.74
N ARG A 22 -1.48 7.26 1.23
CA ARG A 22 -0.15 6.64 1.27
C ARG A 22 -0.14 5.40 2.17
N GLY A 23 -0.76 5.48 3.35
CA GLY A 23 -0.90 4.33 4.25
C GLY A 23 -1.68 3.17 3.61
N ARG A 24 -2.79 3.46 2.93
CA ARG A 24 -3.55 2.44 2.17
C ARG A 24 -2.72 1.81 1.07
N ARG A 25 -2.00 2.60 0.27
CA ARG A 25 -1.14 2.10 -0.82
C ARG A 25 -0.09 1.11 -0.29
N VAL A 26 0.55 1.41 0.84
CA VAL A 26 1.54 0.51 1.46
C VAL A 26 0.89 -0.80 1.91
N ILE A 27 -0.26 -0.72 2.58
CA ILE A 27 -0.98 -1.91 3.06
C ILE A 27 -1.48 -2.76 1.90
N GLU A 28 -2.09 -2.15 0.89
CA GLU A 28 -2.61 -2.81 -0.31
C GLU A 28 -1.49 -3.49 -1.10
N ASN A 29 -0.35 -2.82 -1.31
CA ASN A 29 0.82 -3.40 -1.97
C ASN A 29 1.38 -4.58 -1.17
N GLY A 30 1.52 -4.45 0.16
CA GLY A 30 2.00 -5.53 1.01
C GLY A 30 1.08 -6.75 0.99
N PHE A 31 -0.23 -6.54 1.11
CA PHE A 31 -1.22 -7.61 1.02
C PHE A 31 -1.29 -8.22 -0.38
N GLY A 32 -1.12 -7.43 -1.44
CA GLY A 32 -1.06 -7.90 -2.82
C GLY A 32 0.09 -8.88 -3.05
N ILE A 33 1.28 -8.59 -2.51
CA ILE A 33 2.43 -9.51 -2.56
C ILE A 33 2.11 -10.81 -1.81
N LEU A 34 1.53 -10.72 -0.61
CA LEU A 34 1.16 -11.90 0.17
C LEU A 34 0.09 -12.74 -0.55
N ALA A 35 -0.93 -12.12 -1.15
CA ALA A 35 -2.02 -12.80 -1.84
C ALA A 35 -1.59 -13.41 -3.18
N ASN A 36 -0.76 -12.71 -3.97
CA ASN A 36 -0.21 -13.24 -5.21
C ASN A 36 0.65 -14.48 -4.94
N ARG A 37 1.42 -14.45 -3.86
CA ARG A 37 2.36 -15.52 -3.52
C ARG A 37 1.71 -16.68 -2.76
N PHE A 38 0.78 -16.37 -1.86
CA PHE A 38 0.07 -17.35 -1.05
C PHE A 38 -1.42 -17.21 -1.32
N ARG A 39 -1.94 -18.11 -2.17
CA ARG A 39 -3.36 -18.16 -2.60
C ARG A 39 -4.34 -18.18 -1.43
N HIS A 40 -3.89 -18.57 -0.24
CA HIS A 40 -4.69 -18.55 0.98
C HIS A 40 -5.23 -17.14 1.33
N PHE A 41 -4.53 -16.06 0.98
CA PHE A 41 -5.00 -14.68 1.22
C PHE A 41 -5.88 -14.11 0.09
N MET A 42 -6.10 -14.83 -1.02
CA MET A 42 -6.99 -14.37 -2.10
C MET A 42 -8.48 -14.57 -1.79
N GLY A 43 -8.82 -15.37 -0.77
CA GLY A 43 -10.19 -15.69 -0.40
C GLY A 43 -10.59 -15.12 0.97
N THR A 44 -11.88 -15.24 1.28
CA THR A 44 -12.39 -14.95 2.62
C THR A 44 -11.77 -15.92 3.63
N LEU A 45 -11.11 -15.39 4.65
CA LEU A 45 -10.61 -16.18 5.77
C LEU A 45 -11.75 -16.40 6.77
N GLU A 46 -12.38 -17.58 6.74
CA GLU A 46 -13.42 -17.99 7.69
C GLU A 46 -12.81 -18.39 9.05
N GLN A 47 -11.98 -17.52 9.61
CA GLN A 47 -11.22 -17.78 10.83
C GLN A 47 -11.42 -16.65 11.84
N GLY A 48 -11.22 -16.95 13.13
CA GLY A 48 -11.24 -15.94 14.18
C GLY A 48 -10.10 -14.91 13.99
N PRO A 49 -10.25 -13.68 14.52
CA PRO A 49 -9.29 -12.59 14.32
C PRO A 49 -7.87 -12.94 14.78
N GLU A 50 -7.72 -13.71 15.86
CA GLU A 50 -6.42 -14.14 16.35
C GLU A 50 -5.70 -15.09 15.39
N VAL A 51 -6.45 -15.99 14.75
CA VAL A 51 -5.90 -16.92 13.75
C VAL A 51 -5.50 -16.15 12.49
N VAL A 52 -6.34 -15.21 12.05
CA VAL A 52 -6.02 -14.33 10.91
C VAL A 52 -4.74 -13.54 11.17
N ARG A 53 -4.57 -13.00 12.38
CA ARG A 53 -3.35 -12.31 12.78
C ARG A 53 -2.12 -13.22 12.65
N LEU A 54 -2.20 -14.44 13.19
CA LEU A 54 -1.10 -15.41 13.11
C LEU A 54 -0.79 -15.81 11.66
N LEU A 55 -1.81 -15.98 10.82
CA LEU A 55 -1.65 -16.28 9.40
C LEU A 55 -0.89 -15.17 8.69
N VAL A 56 -1.27 -13.90 8.90
CA VAL A 56 -0.58 -12.75 8.31
C VAL A 56 0.87 -12.68 8.78
N GLU A 57 1.14 -12.81 10.08
CA GLU A 57 2.50 -12.82 10.63
C GLU A 57 3.35 -13.95 10.03
N THR A 58 2.79 -15.16 9.94
CA THR A 58 3.44 -16.32 9.32
C THR A 58 3.71 -16.09 7.83
N GLY A 59 2.77 -15.47 7.11
CA GLY A 59 2.93 -15.12 5.70
C GLY A 59 4.08 -14.14 5.48
N VAL A 60 4.21 -13.12 6.34
CA VAL A 60 5.33 -12.17 6.29
C VAL A 60 6.66 -12.86 6.62
N LEU A 61 6.70 -13.70 7.65
CA LEU A 61 7.90 -14.47 8.00
C LEU A 61 8.34 -15.36 6.84
N LEU A 62 7.41 -16.09 6.22
CA LEU A 62 7.69 -16.95 5.08
C LEU A 62 8.13 -16.16 3.85
N HIS A 63 7.51 -15.01 3.58
CA HIS A 63 7.96 -14.10 2.53
C HIS A 63 9.42 -13.69 2.74
N ASN A 64 9.76 -13.22 3.94
CA ASN A 64 11.12 -12.79 4.29
C ASN A 64 12.13 -13.93 4.16
N LEU A 65 11.79 -15.12 4.65
CA LEU A 65 12.64 -16.31 4.53
C LEU A 65 12.91 -16.65 3.05
N LEU A 66 11.88 -16.60 2.21
CA LEU A 66 12.01 -16.91 0.79
C LEU A 66 12.79 -15.83 0.03
N ARG A 67 12.73 -14.55 0.45
CA ARG A 67 13.59 -13.48 -0.07
C ARG A 67 15.06 -13.73 0.22
N ILE A 68 15.38 -14.23 1.41
CA ILE A 68 16.75 -14.57 1.80
C ILE A 68 17.25 -15.81 1.05
N ARG A 69 16.41 -16.85 0.94
CA ARG A 69 16.80 -18.14 0.35
C ARG A 69 16.81 -18.14 -1.19
N PHE A 70 15.94 -17.35 -1.81
CA PHE A 70 15.74 -17.31 -3.27
C PHE A 70 15.66 -15.87 -3.79
N PRO A 71 16.75 -15.09 -3.70
CA PRO A 71 16.75 -13.67 -4.03
C PRO A 71 16.47 -13.40 -5.52
N ALA A 72 16.88 -14.29 -6.42
CA ALA A 72 16.65 -14.15 -7.85
C ALA A 72 15.16 -14.11 -8.22
N ILE A 73 14.34 -14.94 -7.55
CA ILE A 73 12.89 -15.01 -7.78
C ILE A 73 12.22 -13.79 -7.17
N GLY A 74 12.56 -13.46 -5.92
CA GLY A 74 11.91 -12.36 -5.19
C GLY A 74 12.24 -10.96 -5.71
N ASN A 75 13.42 -10.75 -6.30
CA ASN A 75 13.82 -9.44 -6.81
C ASN A 75 13.28 -9.15 -8.23
N ALA A 76 12.85 -10.18 -8.97
CA ALA A 76 12.25 -10.02 -10.29
C ALA A 76 10.83 -9.40 -10.23
N GLU A 77 10.14 -9.56 -9.11
CA GLU A 77 8.77 -9.07 -8.89
C GLU A 77 8.72 -7.70 -8.16
N VAL A 78 9.88 -7.12 -7.81
CA VAL A 78 9.92 -5.82 -7.12
C VAL A 78 9.69 -4.73 -8.15
N ASP A 79 8.47 -4.19 -8.15
CA ASP A 79 8.14 -2.96 -8.86
C ASP A 79 8.93 -1.80 -8.24
N ARG A 80 9.73 -1.11 -9.06
CA ARG A 80 10.47 0.07 -8.63
C ARG A 80 9.56 1.24 -8.88
N GLU A 81 9.26 2.04 -7.84
CA GLU A 81 8.59 3.32 -8.07
C GLU A 81 9.51 4.14 -8.99
N ASP A 82 9.05 4.44 -10.21
CA ASP A 82 9.73 5.39 -11.08
C ASP A 82 9.82 6.72 -10.34
N GLU A 83 11.03 7.19 -10.07
CA GLU A 83 11.29 8.54 -9.57
C GLU A 83 11.04 9.56 -10.69
N ASP A 84 9.83 9.60 -11.26
CA ASP A 84 9.39 10.72 -12.09
C ASP A 84 8.55 11.67 -11.24
N PRO A 85 9.14 12.79 -10.76
CA PRO A 85 8.44 13.77 -9.93
C PRO A 85 7.24 14.41 -10.64
N GLN A 86 7.14 14.31 -11.97
CA GLN A 86 6.15 15.03 -12.77
C GLN A 86 4.79 14.33 -12.88
N HIS A 87 4.69 13.06 -12.50
CA HIS A 87 3.46 12.28 -12.72
C HIS A 87 2.54 12.12 -11.51
N HIS A 88 2.88 12.66 -10.34
CA HIS A 88 2.00 12.58 -9.17
C HIS A 88 0.89 13.65 -9.28
N PRO A 89 -0.38 13.30 -9.57
CA PRO A 89 -1.44 14.28 -9.87
C PRO A 89 -1.79 15.20 -8.69
N TRP A 90 -1.26 14.88 -7.51
CA TRP A 90 -1.48 15.56 -6.24
C TRP A 90 -0.42 16.63 -5.93
N CYS A 91 0.67 16.69 -6.71
CA CYS A 91 1.68 17.75 -6.62
C CYS A 91 1.28 19.02 -7.40
N LEU A 92 0.20 18.97 -8.19
CA LEU A 92 -0.45 20.15 -8.74
C LEU A 92 -1.36 20.75 -7.67
N ALA A 93 -0.76 21.37 -6.64
CA ALA A 93 -1.46 22.44 -5.93
C ALA A 93 -1.80 23.53 -6.97
N PRO A 94 -2.97 24.19 -6.89
CA PRO A 94 -3.28 25.30 -7.77
C PRO A 94 -2.30 26.43 -7.46
N SER A 95 -1.22 26.49 -8.23
CA SER A 95 -0.42 27.69 -8.31
C SER A 95 -1.30 28.75 -8.97
N THR A 96 -1.57 29.80 -8.20
CA THR A 96 -1.73 31.15 -8.73
C THR A 96 -2.90 31.35 -9.69
N GLN A 97 -4.06 31.72 -9.16
CA GLN A 97 -4.94 32.64 -9.87
C GLN A 97 -5.08 33.93 -9.06
N GLN A 98 -3.98 34.69 -9.03
CA GLN A 98 -4.05 36.14 -9.05
C GLN A 98 -4.47 36.55 -10.47
N ARG A 99 -5.76 36.84 -10.66
CA ARG A 99 -6.21 37.95 -11.50
C ARG A 99 -7.66 38.28 -11.19
#